data_AF-A0A7C7ZJY5-F1
#
_entry.id   AF-A0A7C7ZJY5-F1
#
_cell.length_a   1.000
_cell.length_b   1.000
_cell.length_c   1.000
_cell.angle_alpha   90.00
_cell.angle_beta   90.00
_cell.angle_gamma   90.00
#
_symmetry.space_group_name_H-M   'P 1'
#
loop_
_entity.id
_entity.type
_entity.pdbx_description
1 polymer ?
#
loop_
_entity_poly.entity_id
_entity_poly.type
_entity_poly.pdbx_seq_one_letter_code
_entity_poly.pdbx_strand_id
1 'polypeptide(L)' 'MSDSNEVLVVASKVKGYIKSSGDMKTSAGVLEVLSDRLRAMCDQAVESARSDGRKTVLDRDFS' A
#
# COMPACT_ATOMS: atom_id res chain seq x y z
N MET A 1 8.01 9.84 -15.84
CA MET A 1 7.97 8.44 -15.39
C MET A 1 9.24 8.23 -14.57
N SER A 2 9.26 8.00 -13.27
CA SER A 2 8.26 7.54 -12.31
C SER A 2 8.33 8.47 -11.08
N ASP A 3 7.20 8.91 -10.52
CA ASP A 3 7.22 9.56 -9.20
C ASP A 3 7.45 8.47 -8.16
N SER A 4 8.72 8.09 -7.98
CA SER A 4 9.16 6.99 -7.12
C SER A 4 8.86 7.20 -5.63
N ASN A 5 8.11 8.24 -5.26
CA ASN A 5 7.79 8.55 -3.87
C ASN A 5 6.35 9.04 -3.66
N GLU A 6 5.42 8.76 -4.58
CA GLU A 6 4.02 9.08 -4.34
C GLU A 6 3.51 8.30 -3.12
N VAL A 7 2.83 9.04 -2.24
CA VAL A 7 2.16 8.49 -1.06
C VAL A 7 0.83 7.89 -1.51
N LEU A 8 0.72 6.56 -1.45
CA LEU A 8 -0.47 5.81 -1.88
C LEU A 8 -1.57 5.74 -0.82
N VAL A 9 -1.32 6.27 0.38
CA VAL A 9 -2.23 6.18 1.52
C VAL A 9 -2.81 7.53 1.93
N VAL A 10 -4.06 7.54 2.37
CA VAL A 10 -4.69 8.73 2.93
C VAL A 10 -4.17 8.97 4.34
N ALA A 11 -3.30 9.98 4.50
CA ALA A 11 -2.62 10.31 5.74
C ALA A 11 -3.56 10.38 6.97
N SER A 12 -4.72 11.02 6.82
CA SER A 12 -5.68 11.18 7.92
C SER A 12 -6.30 9.86 8.38
N LYS A 13 -6.50 8.90 7.46
CA LYS A 13 -7.05 7.57 7.79
C LYS A 13 -6.03 6.74 8.55
N VAL A 14 -4.78 6.72 8.08
CA VAL A 14 -3.67 6.00 8.76
C VAL A 14 -3.42 6.58 10.15
N LYS A 15 -3.28 7.90 10.26
CA LYS A 15 -3.08 8.60 11.54
C LYS A 15 -4.26 8.38 12.48
N GLY A 16 -5.48 8.46 11.96
CA GLY A 16 -6.70 8.21 12.72
C GLY A 16 -6.74 6.79 13.30
N TYR A 17 -6.42 5.79 12.48
CA TYR A 17 -6.37 4.39 12.90
C TYR A 17 -5.33 4.16 14.00
N ILE A 18 -4.08 4.62 13.81
CA ILE A 18 -3.00 4.45 14.80
C ILE A 18 -3.37 5.13 16.13
N LYS A 19 -3.98 6.32 16.07
CA LYS A 19 -4.47 7.01 17.27
C LYS A 19 -5.60 6.25 17.95
N SER A 20 -6.61 5.78 17.22
CA SER A 20 -7.75 5.07 17.83
C SER A 20 -7.36 3.69 18.38
N SER A 21 -6.39 3.03 17.76
CA SER A 21 -5.99 1.66 18.13
C SER A 21 -4.95 1.62 19.24
N GLY A 22 -4.15 2.68 19.42
CA GLY A 22 -3.05 2.66 20.39
C GLY A 22 -2.77 3.99 21.09
N ASP A 23 -3.62 5.01 20.94
CA ASP A 23 -3.42 6.37 21.47
C ASP A 23 -2.07 7.00 21.08
N MET A 24 -1.59 6.68 19.87
CA MET A 24 -0.28 7.09 19.37
C MET A 24 -0.36 8.21 18.33
N LYS A 25 0.71 8.99 18.24
CA LYS A 25 0.98 9.91 17.12
C LYS A 25 1.79 9.19 16.04
N THR A 26 1.62 9.61 14.79
CA THR A 26 2.33 9.03 13.63
C THR A 26 3.17 10.10 12.95
N SER A 27 4.45 9.81 12.70
CA SER A 27 5.33 10.70 11.94
C SER A 27 4.98 10.69 10.44
N ALA A 28 5.43 11.72 9.72
CA ALA A 28 5.17 11.82 8.28
C ALA A 28 5.83 10.69 7.47
N GLY A 29 7.06 10.32 7.81
CA GLY A 29 7.82 9.28 7.09
C GLY A 29 7.19 7.88 7.13
N VAL A 30 6.30 7.60 8.10
CA VAL A 30 5.53 6.33 8.10
C VAL A 30 4.68 6.20 6.84
N LEU A 31 4.18 7.30 6.28
CA LEU A 31 3.33 7.27 5.09
C LEU A 31 4.09 6.84 3.85
N GLU A 32 5.35 7.25 3.72
CA GLU A 32 6.25 6.82 2.64
C GLU A 32 6.53 5.33 2.75
N VAL A 33 6.95 4.87 3.94
CA VAL A 33 7.23 3.43 4.19
C VAL A 33 6.01 2.54 3.92
N LEU A 34 4.81 2.97 4.31
CA LEU A 34 3.59 2.22 4.00
C LEU A 34 3.29 2.20 2.50
N SER A 35 3.54 3.30 1.80
CA SER A 35 3.33 3.39 0.36
C SER A 35 4.31 2.50 -0.41
N ASP A 36 5.56 2.42 0.04
CA ASP A 36 6.56 1.51 -0.53
C ASP A 36 6.14 0.04 -0.38
N ARG A 37 5.63 -0.33 0.79
CA ARG A 37 5.12 -1.69 1.04
C ARG A 37 3.91 -2.00 0.16
N LEU A 38 2.96 -1.07 0.03
CA LEU A 38 1.80 -1.24 -0.84
C LEU A 38 2.22 -1.39 -2.30
N ARG A 39 3.20 -0.61 -2.78
CA ARG A 39 3.74 -0.76 -4.14
C ARG A 39 4.29 -2.16 -4.36
N ALA A 40 5.14 -2.63 -3.45
CA ALA A 40 5.70 -3.99 -3.55
C ALA A 40 4.63 -5.09 -3.57
N MET A 41 3.58 -4.96 -2.74
CA MET A 41 2.46 -5.91 -2.73
C MET A 41 1.66 -5.85 -4.03
N CYS A 42 1.38 -4.66 -4.55
CA CYS A 42 0.69 -4.48 -5.82
C CYS A 42 1.49 -5.04 -6.99
N ASP A 43 2.81 -4.83 -7.03
CA ASP A 43 3.68 -5.36 -8.08
C ASP A 43 3.65 -6.89 -8.09
N GLN A 44 3.71 -7.52 -6.91
CA GLN A 44 3.58 -8.97 -6.77
C GLN A 44 2.21 -9.47 -7.26
N ALA A 45 1.14 -8.80 -6.86
CA ALA A 45 -0.22 -9.17 -7.24
C ALA A 45 -0.46 -9.01 -8.76
N VAL A 46 0.12 -7.97 -9.38
CA VAL A 46 0.10 -7.76 -10.82
C VAL A 46 0.81 -8.90 -11.55
N GLU A 47 1.98 -9.33 -11.06
CA GLU A 47 2.72 -10.42 -11.69
C GLU A 47 2.01 -11.77 -11.52
N SER A 48 1.38 -12.05 -10.38
CA SER A 48 0.50 -13.21 -10.18
C SER A 48 -0.68 -13.21 -11.16
N ALA A 49 -1.37 -12.07 -11.28
CA ALA A 49 -2.48 -11.94 -12.23
C ALA A 49 -2.02 -12.14 -13.68
N ARG A 50 -0.84 -11.61 -14.03
CA ARG A 50 -0.24 -11.73 -15.34
C ARG A 50 0.16 -13.18 -15.65
N SER A 51 0.74 -13.92 -14.69
CA SER A 51 1.11 -15.33 -14.88
C SER A 51 -0.10 -16.22 -15.14
N ASP A 52 -1.26 -15.84 -14.60
CA ASP A 52 -2.55 -16.48 -14.84
C ASP A 52 -3.24 -16.03 -16.14
N GLY A 53 -2.59 -15.19 -16.96
CA GLY A 53 -3.14 -14.66 -18.21
C GLY A 53 -4.27 -13.64 -18.02
N ARG A 54 -4.44 -13.10 -16.81
CA ARG A 54 -5.49 -12.13 -16.48
C ARG A 54 -4.99 -10.70 -16.67
N LYS A 55 -5.94 -9.78 -16.89
CA LYS A 55 -5.72 -8.32 -16.87
C LYS A 55 -6.34 -7.64 -15.65
N THR A 56 -6.87 -8.43 -14.74
CA THR A 56 -7.54 -7.98 -13.52
C THR A 56 -6.87 -8.66 -12.34
N VAL A 57 -6.33 -7.84 -11.44
CA VAL A 57 -5.85 -8.28 -10.12
C VAL A 57 -7.07 -8.59 -9.25
N LEU A 58 -7.04 -9.72 -8.57
CA LEU A 58 -8.11 -10.22 -7.71
C LEU A 58 -7.59 -10.37 -6.28
N ASP A 59 -8.49 -10.51 -5.30
CA ASP A 59 -8.13 -10.62 -3.89
C ASP A 59 -7.12 -11.76 -3.62
N ARG A 60 -7.24 -12.87 -4.36
CA ARG A 60 -6.33 -14.03 -4.29
C ARG A 60 -4.90 -13.76 -4.74
N ASP A 61 -4.65 -12.65 -5.44
CA ASP A 61 -3.30 -12.25 -5.85
C ASP A 61 -2.54 -11.56 -4.69
N PHE A 62 -3.23 -11.25 -3.58
CA PHE A 62 -2.67 -10.68 -2.35
C PHE A 62 -2.59 -11.68 -1.18
N SER A 63 -2.93 -12.95 -1.42
CA SER A 63 -2.95 -14.02 -0.41
C SER A 63 -1.75 -14.95 -0.51
#